data_AF-A0A974D1U1-F1
#
_entry.id   AF-A0A974D1U1-F1
#
_cell.length_a   1.000
_cell.length_b   1.000
_cell.length_c   1.000
_cell.angle_alpha   90.00
_cell.angle_beta   90.00
_cell.angle_gamma   90.00
#
_symmetry.space_group_name_H-M   'P 1'
#
loop_
_entity.id
_entity.type
_entity.pdbx_description
1 polymer ?
#
loop_
_entity_poly.entity_id
_entity_poly.type
_entity_poly.pdbx_seq_one_letter_code
_entity_poly.pdbx_strand_id
1 'polypeptide(L)'
;VIDDQIHRTTQIPRDTLLDYKEKTENNRLPIVVTYNAKLNIIRKIERPATHAPYRYPTKQIFPELPLLSYRQPPNLRKMIVRSALPNTTKAGTFSSNRCETCKYVLCKDQVAIPNTQKIFTILDYYLCASSNVVYMIICTRCSTGGIYIGETGQKLRARMNHHRHKINTKSCDTPVGQHFCSQNHSLQDMQVLIVKGNFKTEWERKIYEFKCMELFNTL
;
A
#
# COMPACT_ATOMS: atom_id res chain seq x y z
N VAL A 1 -1.79 6.56 44.99
CA VAL A 1 -1.02 5.45 44.38
C VAL A 1 0.29 5.95 43.78
N ILE A 2 0.28 6.97 42.91
CA ILE A 2 1.50 7.48 42.27
C ILE A 2 2.47 8.07 43.31
N ASP A 3 2.01 8.97 44.17
CA ASP A 3 2.86 9.61 45.19
C ASP A 3 3.43 8.62 46.21
N ASP A 4 2.64 7.60 46.53
CA ASP A 4 3.01 6.52 47.44
C ASP A 4 4.14 5.64 46.87
N GLN A 5 4.13 5.41 45.54
CA GLN A 5 5.21 4.70 44.84
C GLN A 5 6.45 5.59 44.67
N ILE A 6 6.27 6.89 44.43
CA ILE A 6 7.38 7.86 44.39
C ILE A 6 8.09 7.87 45.75
N HIS A 7 7.33 7.95 46.86
CA HIS A 7 7.89 7.93 48.20
C HIS A 7 8.65 6.63 48.49
N ARG A 8 8.09 5.45 48.15
CA ARG A 8 8.81 4.18 48.29
C ARG A 8 10.11 4.14 47.50
N THR A 9 10.11 4.66 46.29
CA THR A 9 11.30 4.65 45.42
C THR A 9 12.41 5.55 45.99
N THR A 10 12.05 6.67 46.60
CA THR A 10 13.02 7.57 47.27
C THR A 10 13.65 6.98 48.52
N GLN A 11 13.02 5.98 49.15
CA GLN A 11 13.54 5.30 50.35
C GLN A 11 14.54 4.17 50.03
N ILE A 12 14.71 3.80 48.75
CA ILE A 12 15.62 2.73 48.36
C ILE A 12 16.97 3.35 47.94
N PRO A 13 18.11 2.95 48.56
CA PRO A 13 19.42 3.44 48.17
C PRO A 13 19.73 3.13 46.71
N ARG A 14 20.37 4.08 46.02
CA ARG A 14 20.71 3.96 44.59
C ARG A 14 21.58 2.75 44.31
N ASP A 15 22.54 2.45 45.17
CA ASP A 15 23.49 1.36 44.97
C ASP A 15 22.77 0.00 44.89
N THR A 16 21.75 -0.20 45.73
CA THR A 16 20.90 -1.41 45.74
C THR A 16 20.02 -1.54 44.48
N LEU A 17 19.76 -0.44 43.77
CA LEU A 17 19.01 -0.43 42.51
C LEU A 17 19.90 -0.72 41.29
N LEU A 18 21.21 -0.45 41.41
CA LEU A 18 22.18 -0.69 40.36
C LEU A 18 22.69 -2.14 40.35
N ASP A 19 22.52 -2.86 41.45
CA ASP A 19 22.78 -4.29 41.51
C ASP A 19 21.91 -5.05 40.51
N TYR A 20 22.58 -5.84 39.66
CA TYR A 20 21.91 -6.68 38.68
C TYR A 20 21.04 -7.71 39.39
N LYS A 21 19.74 -7.68 39.10
CA LYS A 21 18.82 -8.73 39.52
C LYS A 21 18.73 -9.76 38.41
N GLU A 22 19.08 -11.00 38.72
CA GLU A 22 18.82 -12.12 37.82
C GLU A 22 17.33 -12.14 37.46
N LYS A 23 17.06 -12.24 36.16
CA LYS A 23 15.69 -12.38 35.68
C LYS A 23 15.22 -13.77 36.08
N THR A 24 14.15 -13.82 36.86
CA THR A 24 13.42 -15.07 37.04
C THR A 24 12.84 -15.49 35.69
N GLU A 25 13.17 -16.71 35.27
CA GLU A 25 12.50 -17.33 34.13
C GLU A 25 11.03 -17.52 34.49
N ASN A 26 10.15 -16.93 33.68
CA ASN A 26 8.71 -17.03 33.85
C ASN A 26 8.16 -17.78 32.64
N ASN A 27 7.79 -19.04 32.85
CA ASN A 27 7.27 -19.92 31.80
C ASN A 27 5.76 -19.73 31.54
N ARG A 28 5.13 -18.72 32.17
CA ARG A 28 3.72 -18.42 31.97
C ARG A 28 3.48 -17.78 30.61
N LEU A 29 2.52 -18.31 29.86
CA LEU A 29 2.11 -17.76 28.57
C LEU A 29 1.46 -16.36 28.77
N PRO A 30 1.96 -15.28 28.15
CA PRO A 30 1.32 -13.98 28.24
C PRO A 30 0.12 -13.85 27.29
N ILE A 31 -1.06 -13.51 27.84
CA ILE A 31 -2.22 -13.06 27.07
C ILE A 31 -2.14 -11.54 26.96
N VAL A 32 -1.77 -11.02 25.79
CA VAL A 32 -1.56 -9.58 25.59
C VAL A 32 -2.83 -8.91 25.07
N VAL A 33 -3.39 -8.00 25.86
CA VAL A 33 -4.58 -7.20 25.51
C VAL A 33 -4.22 -5.72 25.43
N THR A 34 -4.84 -4.96 24.52
CA THR A 34 -4.66 -3.50 24.49
C THR A 34 -5.33 -2.88 25.72
N TYR A 35 -4.59 -2.06 26.48
CA TYR A 35 -5.12 -1.38 27.67
C TYR A 35 -6.28 -0.45 27.31
N ASN A 36 -7.36 -0.55 28.09
CA ASN A 36 -8.50 0.37 28.06
C ASN A 36 -9.02 0.53 29.49
N ALA A 37 -9.12 1.77 29.98
CA ALA A 37 -9.56 2.08 31.34
C ALA A 37 -10.97 1.57 31.67
N LYS A 38 -11.81 1.34 30.64
CA LYS A 38 -13.16 0.79 30.79
C LYS A 38 -13.21 -0.75 30.85
N LEU A 39 -12.11 -1.44 30.53
CA LEU A 39 -12.01 -2.91 30.50
C LEU A 39 -11.59 -3.52 31.86
N ASN A 40 -12.06 -2.95 32.97
CA ASN A 40 -11.89 -3.55 34.31
C ASN A 40 -12.60 -4.92 34.44
N ILE A 41 -13.49 -5.23 33.50
CA ILE A 41 -14.24 -6.49 33.40
C ILE A 41 -13.32 -7.65 33.02
N ILE A 42 -12.24 -7.44 32.24
CA ILE A 42 -11.35 -8.53 31.81
C ILE A 42 -10.65 -9.18 33.02
N ARG A 43 -10.24 -8.38 34.02
CA ARG A 43 -9.72 -8.89 35.31
C ARG A 43 -10.75 -9.71 36.08
N LYS A 44 -12.04 -9.40 35.93
CA LYS A 44 -13.14 -10.15 36.55
C LYS A 44 -13.46 -11.45 35.81
N ILE A 45 -13.13 -11.56 34.53
CA ILE A 45 -13.29 -12.79 33.73
C ILE A 45 -12.12 -13.75 33.96
N GLU A 46 -10.93 -13.23 34.28
CA GLU A 46 -9.74 -14.03 34.59
C GLU A 46 -9.96 -14.94 35.83
N ARG A 47 -10.72 -14.50 36.84
CA ARG A 47 -10.94 -15.26 38.09
C ARG A 47 -11.97 -16.40 38.04
N PRO A 48 -13.05 -16.35 37.23
CA PRO A 48 -13.98 -17.47 37.06
C PRO A 48 -13.57 -18.43 35.94
N ALA A 49 -12.92 -17.93 34.88
CA ALA A 49 -12.43 -18.76 33.78
C ALA A 49 -11.25 -19.67 34.19
N THR A 50 -10.61 -19.41 35.33
CA THR A 50 -9.61 -20.28 35.97
C THR A 50 -10.20 -21.53 36.63
N HIS A 51 -11.51 -21.55 36.94
CA HIS A 51 -12.15 -22.69 37.62
C HIS A 51 -13.00 -23.58 36.70
N ALA A 52 -13.56 -23.05 35.58
CA ALA A 52 -14.59 -23.78 34.84
C ALA A 52 -14.12 -24.67 33.66
N PRO A 53 -13.01 -24.39 32.93
CA PRO A 53 -12.51 -25.34 31.93
C PRO A 53 -10.99 -25.55 32.00
N TYR A 54 -10.44 -25.84 33.19
CA TYR A 54 -9.27 -26.72 33.30
C TYR A 54 -9.72 -28.18 33.25
N ARG A 55 -10.54 -28.52 32.24
CA ARG A 55 -10.82 -29.91 31.87
C ARG A 55 -9.76 -30.32 30.84
N TYR A 56 -9.22 -31.52 31.00
CA TYR A 56 -8.30 -32.13 30.02
C TYR A 56 -8.82 -31.88 28.60
N PRO A 57 -7.98 -31.37 27.66
CA PRO A 57 -6.52 -31.50 27.60
C PRO A 57 -5.71 -30.21 27.85
N THR A 58 -6.32 -29.09 28.22
CA THR A 58 -5.65 -27.78 28.29
C THR A 58 -4.53 -27.69 29.34
N LYS A 59 -4.62 -28.48 30.43
CA LYS A 59 -3.58 -28.56 31.48
C LYS A 59 -2.26 -29.20 30.99
N GLN A 60 -2.33 -30.07 29.98
CA GLN A 60 -1.13 -30.65 29.36
C GLN A 60 -0.35 -29.60 28.54
N ILE A 61 -1.07 -28.62 27.99
CA ILE A 61 -0.52 -27.59 27.10
C ILE A 61 -0.08 -26.36 27.91
N PHE A 62 -0.84 -25.99 28.94
CA PHE A 62 -0.56 -24.85 29.84
C PHE A 62 -0.46 -25.32 31.30
N PRO A 63 0.74 -25.72 31.75
CA PRO A 63 0.95 -26.23 33.10
C PRO A 63 0.66 -25.16 34.16
N GLU A 64 0.90 -23.88 33.83
CA GLU A 64 0.58 -22.72 34.64
C GLU A 64 -0.47 -21.83 33.98
N LEU A 65 -1.18 -21.06 34.80
CA LEU A 65 -2.16 -20.10 34.32
C LEU A 65 -1.49 -19.01 33.47
N PRO A 66 -2.02 -18.73 32.27
CA PRO A 66 -1.55 -17.62 31.45
C PRO A 66 -1.53 -16.30 32.23
N LEU A 67 -0.61 -15.40 31.87
CA LEU A 67 -0.44 -14.09 32.48
C LEU A 67 -1.17 -13.03 31.64
N LEU A 68 -2.20 -12.38 32.19
CA LEU A 68 -2.80 -11.23 31.53
C LEU A 68 -1.82 -10.03 31.52
N SER A 69 -1.41 -9.65 30.31
CA SER A 69 -0.49 -8.55 30.05
C SER A 69 -1.18 -7.45 29.25
N TYR A 70 -0.83 -6.20 29.49
CA TYR A 70 -1.42 -5.06 28.79
C TYR A 70 -0.41 -4.38 27.88
N ARG A 71 -0.77 -4.17 26.61
CA ARG A 71 -0.01 -3.29 25.69
C ARG A 71 -0.63 -1.90 25.61
N GLN A 72 0.21 -0.89 25.44
CA GLN A 72 -0.26 0.49 25.28
C GLN A 72 -1.07 0.65 23.98
N PRO A 73 -2.23 1.33 23.99
CA PRO A 73 -2.95 1.67 22.77
C PRO A 73 -2.12 2.61 21.88
N PRO A 74 -2.41 2.67 20.56
CA PRO A 74 -1.80 3.66 19.68
C PRO A 74 -2.08 5.06 20.23
N ASN A 75 -1.02 5.81 20.50
CA ASN A 75 -1.11 7.21 20.93
C ASN A 75 -0.90 8.14 19.73
N LEU A 76 -1.25 9.42 19.89
CA LEU A 76 -1.13 10.43 18.83
C LEU A 76 0.27 10.46 18.21
N ARG A 77 1.33 10.34 19.03
CA ARG A 77 2.70 10.27 18.54
C ARG A 77 2.92 9.10 17.60
N LYS A 78 2.47 7.88 17.93
CA LYS A 78 2.57 6.70 17.05
C LYS A 78 1.71 6.81 15.80
N MET A 79 0.62 7.58 15.85
CA MET A 79 -0.27 7.79 14.70
C MET A 79 0.27 8.86 13.74
N ILE A 80 0.86 9.93 14.28
CA ILE A 80 1.27 11.12 13.53
C ILE A 80 2.73 11.04 13.10
N VAL A 81 3.62 10.60 14.01
CA VAL A 81 5.06 10.59 13.76
C VAL A 81 5.44 9.27 13.12
N ARG A 82 5.84 9.34 11.84
CA ARG A 82 6.51 8.22 11.17
C ARG A 82 7.98 8.22 11.60
N SER A 83 8.47 7.07 12.06
CA SER A 83 9.87 6.89 12.47
C SER A 83 10.86 6.93 11.29
N ALA A 84 10.35 6.82 10.07
CA ALA A 84 11.13 6.83 8.84
C ALA A 84 10.75 8.02 7.97
N LEU A 85 11.78 8.66 7.38
CA LEU A 85 11.59 9.63 6.31
C LEU A 85 10.99 8.93 5.08
N PRO A 86 10.20 9.63 4.24
CA PRO A 86 9.76 9.08 2.97
C PRO A 86 11.01 8.71 2.15
N ASN A 87 11.10 7.45 1.72
CA ASN A 87 12.18 7.02 0.83
C ASN A 87 12.15 7.89 -0.44
N THR A 88 13.31 8.35 -0.90
CA THR A 88 13.48 9.02 -2.20
C THR A 88 13.33 8.00 -3.32
N THR A 89 12.11 7.49 -3.51
CA THR A 89 11.80 6.67 -4.67
C THR A 89 11.85 7.55 -5.91
N LYS A 90 12.63 7.13 -6.91
CA LYS A 90 12.66 7.78 -8.22
C LYS A 90 11.23 7.90 -8.75
N ALA A 91 10.85 9.07 -9.24
CA ALA A 91 9.53 9.25 -9.83
C ALA A 91 9.49 8.63 -11.24
N GLY A 92 8.29 8.33 -11.73
CA GLY A 92 8.06 7.77 -13.06
C GLY A 92 7.48 6.37 -13.05
N THR A 93 7.28 5.83 -14.25
CA THR A 93 6.80 4.46 -14.44
C THR A 93 7.97 3.53 -14.69
N PHE A 94 8.00 2.36 -14.04
CA PHE A 94 9.10 1.41 -14.18
C PHE A 94 8.59 0.02 -14.55
N SER A 95 9.40 -0.67 -15.35
CA SER A 95 9.19 -2.08 -15.63
C SER A 95 9.65 -2.94 -14.45
N SER A 96 8.80 -3.88 -14.03
CA SER A 96 9.21 -4.93 -13.07
C SER A 96 9.82 -6.16 -13.73
N ASN A 97 9.84 -6.23 -15.07
CA ASN A 97 10.27 -7.39 -15.87
C ASN A 97 9.62 -8.74 -15.51
N ARG A 98 8.47 -8.73 -14.84
CA ARG A 98 7.77 -9.93 -14.34
C ARG A 98 6.47 -10.23 -15.07
N CYS A 99 6.08 -9.43 -16.05
CA CYS A 99 4.84 -9.66 -16.78
C CYS A 99 4.91 -9.19 -18.23
N GLU A 100 4.01 -9.72 -19.06
CA GLU A 100 3.96 -9.39 -20.48
C GLU A 100 3.71 -7.89 -20.75
N THR A 101 3.12 -7.13 -19.82
CA THR A 101 2.93 -5.68 -19.97
C THR A 101 4.26 -4.93 -19.91
N CYS A 102 5.24 -5.44 -19.16
CA CYS A 102 6.54 -4.81 -18.95
C CYS A 102 7.30 -4.52 -20.24
N LYS A 103 7.08 -5.33 -21.29
CA LYS A 103 7.67 -5.15 -22.63
C LYS A 103 7.30 -3.81 -23.26
N TYR A 104 6.12 -3.28 -22.91
CA TYR A 104 5.57 -2.06 -23.47
C TYR A 104 5.69 -0.87 -22.50
N VAL A 105 6.26 -1.05 -21.30
CA VAL A 105 6.34 0.03 -20.31
C VAL A 105 7.41 1.04 -20.74
N LEU A 106 6.99 2.29 -20.94
CA LEU A 106 7.91 3.40 -21.17
C LEU A 106 8.46 3.89 -19.84
N CYS A 107 9.74 3.61 -19.59
CA CYS A 107 10.41 3.99 -18.35
C CYS A 107 10.83 5.46 -18.36
N LYS A 108 9.87 6.35 -18.07
CA LYS A 108 10.07 7.80 -17.99
C LYS A 108 9.32 8.40 -16.80
N ASP A 109 9.84 9.54 -16.35
CA ASP A 109 9.25 10.45 -15.36
C ASP A 109 8.69 11.71 -16.02
N GLN A 110 8.90 11.90 -17.32
CA GLN A 110 8.49 13.09 -18.06
C GLN A 110 7.89 12.71 -19.42
N VAL A 111 6.85 13.44 -19.82
CA VAL A 111 6.16 13.28 -21.10
C VAL A 111 5.97 14.64 -21.75
N ALA A 112 6.32 14.78 -23.03
CA ALA A 112 6.07 16.01 -23.77
C ALA A 112 4.56 16.16 -24.06
N ILE A 113 4.03 17.37 -23.87
CA ILE A 113 2.65 17.68 -24.24
C ILE A 113 2.60 18.02 -25.74
N PRO A 114 1.80 17.30 -26.55
CA PRO A 114 1.72 17.52 -28.00
C PRO A 114 1.45 18.97 -28.36
N ASN A 115 2.03 19.42 -29.48
CA ASN A 115 1.87 20.78 -30.01
C ASN A 115 2.26 21.90 -29.03
N THR A 116 3.05 21.59 -27.99
CA THR A 116 3.58 22.56 -27.04
C THR A 116 5.05 22.28 -26.72
N GLN A 117 5.76 23.26 -26.18
CA GLN A 117 7.11 23.09 -25.62
C GLN A 117 7.07 22.65 -24.14
N LYS A 118 5.90 22.31 -23.61
CA LYS A 118 5.71 21.98 -22.20
C LYS A 118 5.95 20.49 -21.94
N ILE A 119 6.49 20.19 -20.77
CA ILE A 119 6.73 18.84 -20.29
C ILE A 119 5.84 18.59 -19.08
N PHE A 120 5.17 17.44 -19.08
CA PHE A 120 4.44 16.93 -17.94
C PHE A 120 5.33 16.02 -17.10
N THR A 121 5.49 16.34 -15.82
CA THR A 121 6.33 15.56 -14.89
C THR A 121 5.48 14.66 -14.00
N ILE A 122 5.81 13.38 -13.99
CA ILE A 122 5.25 12.35 -13.12
C ILE A 122 5.99 12.44 -11.79
N LEU A 123 5.23 12.57 -10.69
CA LEU A 123 5.80 12.87 -9.37
C LEU A 123 6.03 11.64 -8.50
N ASP A 124 5.31 10.55 -8.76
CA ASP A 124 5.33 9.35 -7.93
C ASP A 124 6.00 8.17 -8.66
N TYR A 125 6.36 7.13 -7.90
CA TYR A 125 6.88 5.87 -8.42
C TYR A 125 5.73 4.91 -8.76
N TYR A 126 5.72 4.41 -10.00
CA TYR A 126 4.69 3.52 -10.50
C TYR A 126 5.27 2.24 -11.12
N LEU A 127 4.50 1.16 -11.01
CA LEU A 127 4.79 -0.15 -11.62
C LEU A 127 3.57 -0.65 -12.38
N CYS A 128 3.76 -1.67 -13.22
CA CYS A 128 2.66 -2.38 -13.87
C CYS A 128 1.65 -3.04 -12.88
N ALA A 129 2.04 -3.17 -11.60
CA ALA A 129 1.20 -3.67 -10.52
C ALA A 129 0.37 -2.59 -9.82
N SER A 130 0.60 -1.30 -10.10
CA SER A 130 -0.15 -0.18 -9.54
C SER A 130 -1.61 -0.23 -9.99
N SER A 131 -2.53 0.08 -9.08
CA SER A 131 -3.99 0.13 -9.28
C SER A 131 -4.53 1.53 -8.99
N ASN A 132 -5.78 1.82 -9.39
CA ASN A 132 -6.38 3.15 -9.32
C ASN A 132 -5.46 4.18 -10.00
N VAL A 133 -5.26 4.01 -11.31
CA VAL A 133 -4.31 4.81 -12.11
C VAL A 133 -5.00 5.41 -13.33
N VAL A 134 -4.52 6.58 -13.74
CA VAL A 134 -4.68 7.14 -15.09
C VAL A 134 -3.38 6.87 -15.83
N TYR A 135 -3.48 6.22 -16.97
CA TYR A 135 -2.36 5.81 -17.81
C TYR A 135 -2.48 6.42 -19.20
N MET A 136 -1.35 6.45 -19.88
CA MET A 136 -1.21 6.91 -21.24
C MET A 136 -0.66 5.78 -22.09
N ILE A 137 -1.29 5.53 -23.24
CA ILE A 137 -0.76 4.68 -24.31
C ILE A 137 -0.26 5.60 -25.42
N ILE A 138 0.96 5.34 -25.90
CA ILE A 138 1.61 6.07 -26.98
C ILE A 138 1.91 5.08 -28.10
N CYS A 139 1.55 5.45 -29.32
CA CYS A 139 1.95 4.74 -30.53
C CYS A 139 3.24 5.37 -31.09
N THR A 140 4.26 4.54 -31.28
CA THR A 140 5.58 4.96 -31.79
C THR A 140 5.65 5.15 -33.31
N ARG A 141 4.59 4.78 -34.04
CA ARG A 141 4.49 4.94 -35.51
C ARG A 141 3.79 6.21 -35.94
N CYS A 142 2.92 6.76 -35.10
CA CYS A 142 2.12 7.93 -35.47
C CYS A 142 2.98 9.20 -35.49
N SER A 143 3.06 9.84 -36.65
CA SER A 143 3.73 11.14 -36.83
C SER A 143 3.04 12.29 -36.07
N THR A 144 1.73 12.16 -35.82
CA THR A 144 0.90 13.19 -35.17
C THR A 144 0.62 12.92 -33.68
N GLY A 145 1.34 11.98 -33.06
CA GLY A 145 1.19 11.69 -31.63
C GLY A 145 -0.06 10.85 -31.33
N GLY A 146 -0.03 9.57 -31.72
CA GLY A 146 -1.08 8.60 -31.41
C GLY A 146 -1.12 8.31 -29.90
N ILE A 147 -1.81 9.17 -29.17
CA ILE A 147 -1.89 9.15 -27.71
C ILE A 147 -3.31 8.82 -27.29
N TYR A 148 -3.43 7.88 -26.36
CA TYR A 148 -4.67 7.53 -25.71
C TYR A 148 -4.51 7.68 -24.20
N ILE A 149 -5.42 8.40 -23.57
CA ILE A 149 -5.54 8.48 -22.11
C ILE A 149 -6.65 7.52 -21.68
N GLY A 150 -6.38 6.76 -20.62
CA GLY A 150 -7.39 5.92 -20.00
C GLY A 150 -7.21 5.79 -18.50
N GLU A 151 -8.29 5.49 -17.80
CA GLU A 151 -8.26 5.10 -16.38
C GLU A 151 -8.39 3.58 -16.17
N THR A 152 -7.92 3.13 -15.00
CA THR A 152 -8.39 1.85 -14.44
C THR A 152 -8.40 1.85 -12.91
N GLY A 153 -9.44 1.26 -12.32
CA GLY A 153 -9.44 0.88 -10.90
C GLY A 153 -8.63 -0.40 -10.63
N GLN A 154 -8.45 -1.25 -11.64
CA GLN A 154 -7.67 -2.48 -11.54
C GLN A 154 -6.17 -2.20 -11.64
N LYS A 155 -5.33 -3.24 -11.49
CA LYS A 155 -3.89 -3.13 -11.77
C LYS A 155 -3.66 -2.81 -13.25
N LEU A 156 -2.71 -1.94 -13.57
CA LEU A 156 -2.38 -1.58 -14.97
C LEU A 156 -2.18 -2.83 -15.85
N ARG A 157 -1.42 -3.82 -15.38
CA ARG A 157 -1.19 -5.07 -16.12
C ARG A 157 -2.47 -5.80 -16.52
N ALA A 158 -3.51 -5.76 -15.68
CA ALA A 158 -4.80 -6.38 -15.98
C ALA A 158 -5.52 -5.61 -17.09
N ARG A 159 -5.52 -4.27 -17.03
CA ARG A 159 -6.06 -3.43 -18.09
C ARG A 159 -5.33 -3.62 -19.41
N MET A 160 -4.01 -3.72 -19.39
CA MET A 160 -3.21 -3.97 -20.59
C MET A 160 -3.41 -5.39 -21.16
N ASN A 161 -3.71 -6.39 -20.32
CA ASN A 161 -4.14 -7.71 -20.82
C ASN A 161 -5.43 -7.59 -21.63
N HIS A 162 -6.40 -6.80 -21.17
CA HIS A 162 -7.65 -6.60 -21.86
C HIS A 162 -7.45 -5.93 -23.23
N HIS A 163 -6.67 -4.85 -23.29
CA HIS A 163 -6.32 -4.18 -24.55
C HIS A 163 -5.65 -5.14 -25.53
N ARG A 164 -4.67 -5.93 -25.07
CA ARG A 164 -3.99 -6.91 -25.93
C ARG A 164 -4.90 -8.01 -26.43
N HIS A 165 -5.78 -8.52 -25.58
CA HIS A 165 -6.75 -9.52 -26.00
C HIS A 165 -7.63 -8.95 -27.12
N LYS A 166 -8.15 -7.74 -26.95
CA LYS A 166 -8.97 -7.05 -27.95
C LYS A 166 -8.24 -6.83 -29.28
N ILE A 167 -6.96 -6.44 -29.24
CA ILE A 167 -6.15 -6.25 -30.45
C ILE A 167 -5.87 -7.59 -31.13
N ASN A 168 -5.48 -8.63 -30.36
CA ASN A 168 -5.21 -9.96 -30.90
C ASN A 168 -6.45 -10.62 -31.52
N THR A 169 -7.64 -10.36 -30.97
CA THR A 169 -8.91 -10.84 -31.54
C THR A 169 -9.48 -9.93 -32.62
N LYS A 170 -8.75 -8.89 -33.04
CA LYS A 170 -9.16 -7.91 -34.05
C LYS A 170 -10.50 -7.23 -33.73
N SER A 171 -10.79 -7.01 -32.46
CA SER A 171 -11.97 -6.29 -32.00
C SER A 171 -11.73 -4.78 -32.07
N CYS A 172 -12.57 -4.08 -32.83
CA CYS A 172 -12.52 -2.64 -33.08
C CYS A 172 -13.52 -1.85 -32.21
N ASP A 173 -13.90 -2.39 -31.04
CA ASP A 173 -14.94 -1.79 -30.18
C ASP A 173 -14.39 -0.70 -29.26
N THR A 174 -13.08 -0.51 -29.22
CA THR A 174 -12.40 0.46 -28.35
C THR A 174 -11.48 1.34 -29.19
N PRO A 175 -11.24 2.61 -28.82
CA PRO A 175 -10.32 3.49 -29.56
C PRO A 175 -8.92 2.87 -29.74
N VAL A 176 -8.42 2.22 -28.69
CA VAL A 176 -7.14 1.49 -28.71
C VAL A 176 -7.19 0.31 -29.70
N GLY A 177 -8.26 -0.50 -29.65
CA GLY A 177 -8.47 -1.59 -30.60
C GLY A 177 -8.54 -1.11 -32.05
N GLN A 178 -9.34 -0.08 -32.32
CA GLN A 178 -9.46 0.52 -33.66
C GLN A 178 -8.11 0.98 -34.20
N HIS A 179 -7.31 1.64 -33.36
CA HIS A 179 -6.00 2.15 -33.74
C HIS A 179 -5.02 1.01 -34.07
N PHE A 180 -4.83 0.06 -33.17
CA PHE A 180 -3.83 -1.00 -33.31
C PHE A 180 -4.27 -2.20 -34.16
N CYS A 181 -5.54 -2.25 -34.59
CA CYS A 181 -6.03 -3.18 -35.60
C CYS A 181 -5.94 -2.61 -37.03
N SER A 182 -5.58 -1.34 -37.20
CA SER A 182 -5.46 -0.69 -38.51
C SER A 182 -4.25 -1.17 -39.31
N GLN A 183 -4.28 -0.97 -40.64
CA GLN A 183 -3.12 -1.26 -41.48
C GLN A 183 -1.95 -0.35 -41.06
N ASN A 184 -0.77 -0.95 -40.83
CA ASN A 184 0.50 -0.32 -40.41
C ASN A 184 0.71 -0.06 -38.91
N HIS A 185 -0.21 -0.48 -38.04
CA HIS A 185 -0.02 -0.41 -36.58
C HIS A 185 -0.10 -1.79 -35.95
N SER A 186 0.73 -2.04 -34.93
CA SER A 186 0.76 -3.32 -34.22
C SER A 186 0.98 -3.12 -32.73
N LEU A 187 0.79 -4.19 -31.94
CA LEU A 187 1.13 -4.19 -30.52
C LEU A 187 2.59 -3.82 -30.25
N GLN A 188 3.51 -4.06 -31.18
CA GLN A 188 4.93 -3.75 -31.00
C GLN A 188 5.19 -2.24 -30.97
N ASP A 189 4.31 -1.46 -31.60
CA ASP A 189 4.42 -0.02 -31.66
C ASP A 189 3.83 0.67 -30.41
N MET A 190 3.23 -0.10 -29.51
CA MET A 190 2.58 0.37 -28.28
C MET A 190 3.60 0.61 -27.16
N GLN A 191 3.50 1.77 -26.53
CA GLN A 191 4.16 2.11 -25.27
C GLN A 191 3.12 2.54 -24.24
N VAL A 192 3.33 2.22 -22.96
CA VAL A 192 2.42 2.58 -21.87
C VAL A 192 3.18 3.15 -20.67
N LEU A 193 2.62 4.19 -20.06
CA LEU A 193 3.13 4.78 -18.82
C LEU A 193 1.96 5.23 -17.92
N ILE A 194 2.19 5.33 -16.61
CA ILE A 194 1.22 5.85 -15.65
C ILE A 194 1.49 7.35 -15.47
N VAL A 195 0.44 8.15 -15.66
CA VAL A 195 0.48 9.61 -15.50
C VAL A 195 0.28 9.98 -14.03
N LYS A 196 -0.74 9.38 -13.41
CA LYS A 196 -1.06 9.56 -11.98
C LYS A 196 -1.77 8.33 -11.44
N GLY A 197 -1.59 8.05 -10.16
CA GLY A 197 -2.30 7.00 -9.45
C GLY A 197 -2.55 7.33 -7.98
N ASN A 198 -2.98 6.31 -7.26
CA ASN A 198 -3.36 6.36 -5.84
C ASN A 198 -4.57 7.28 -5.58
N PHE A 199 -5.52 7.33 -6.52
CA PHE A 199 -6.78 8.03 -6.32
C PHE A 199 -7.60 7.38 -5.21
N LYS A 200 -8.29 8.19 -4.39
CA LYS A 200 -9.12 7.68 -3.30
C LYS A 200 -10.49 7.23 -3.79
N THR A 201 -11.01 7.92 -4.80
CA THR A 201 -12.33 7.64 -5.38
C THR A 201 -12.26 7.48 -6.89
N GLU A 202 -13.24 6.75 -7.44
CA GLU A 202 -13.42 6.62 -8.88
C GLU A 202 -13.69 7.99 -9.54
N TRP A 203 -14.46 8.84 -8.87
CA TRP A 203 -14.78 10.19 -9.34
C TRP A 203 -13.54 11.06 -9.50
N GLU A 204 -12.65 11.11 -8.50
CA GLU A 204 -11.37 11.81 -8.61
C GLU A 204 -10.55 11.32 -9.80
N ARG A 205 -10.52 10.00 -10.01
CA ARG A 205 -9.79 9.36 -11.09
C ARG A 205 -10.36 9.74 -12.47
N LYS A 206 -11.68 9.74 -12.63
CA LYS A 206 -12.37 10.14 -13.88
C LYS A 206 -12.19 11.63 -14.20
N ILE A 207 -12.28 12.49 -13.19
CA ILE A 207 -12.01 13.94 -13.36
C ILE A 207 -10.56 14.15 -13.83
N TYR A 208 -9.62 13.40 -13.27
CA TYR A 208 -8.22 13.51 -13.67
C TYR A 208 -7.97 12.96 -15.07
N GLU A 209 -8.60 11.86 -15.45
CA GLU A 209 -8.59 11.33 -16.82
C GLU A 209 -9.06 12.40 -17.82
N PHE A 210 -10.21 13.02 -17.57
CA PHE A 210 -10.75 14.10 -18.41
C PHE A 210 -9.76 15.27 -18.56
N LYS A 211 -9.16 15.73 -17.45
CA LYS A 211 -8.12 16.78 -17.49
C LYS A 211 -6.92 16.37 -18.33
N CYS A 212 -6.50 15.10 -18.27
CA CYS A 212 -5.41 14.61 -19.09
C CYS A 212 -5.79 14.52 -20.58
N MET A 213 -7.03 14.15 -20.90
CA MET A 213 -7.51 14.14 -22.29
C MET A 213 -7.44 15.55 -22.90
N GLU A 214 -7.90 16.57 -22.17
CA GLU A 214 -7.79 17.98 -22.60
C GLU A 214 -6.32 18.41 -22.73
N LEU A 215 -5.47 18.06 -21.75
CA LEU A 215 -4.08 18.49 -21.72
C LEU A 215 -3.26 17.91 -22.87
N PHE A 216 -3.46 16.62 -23.19
CA PHE A 216 -2.70 15.91 -24.21
C PHE A 216 -3.37 15.91 -25.58
N ASN A 217 -4.52 16.60 -25.72
CA ASN A 217 -5.30 16.70 -26.95
C ASN A 217 -5.51 15.32 -27.61
N THR A 218 -5.96 14.36 -26.82
CA THR A 218 -6.14 12.98 -27.28
C THR A 218 -7.41 12.81 -28.11
N LEU A 219 -7.41 11.78 -28.94
CA LEU A 219 -8.58 11.32 -29.71
C LEU A 219 -9.81 11.06 -28.84
#